data_AF-A0A3D2NDV7-F1
#
_entry.id   AF-A0A3D2NDV7-F1
#
_cell.length_a   1.000
_cell.length_b   1.000
_cell.length_c   1.000
_cell.angle_alpha   90.00
_cell.angle_beta   90.00
_cell.angle_gamma   90.00
#
_symmetry.space_group_name_H-M   'P 1'
#
loop_
_entity.id
_entity.type
_entity.pdbx_description
1 polymer ?
#
loop_
_entity_poly.entity_id
_entity_poly.type
_entity_poly.pdbx_seq_one_letter_code
_entity_poly.pdbx_strand_id
1 'polypeptide(L)'
;MKAADIGETPDESSADVARSLQDLRSRSGATYADIAMRIAALRVAAGVSPSAARVARSTVFDAFKADRARLNPALVAEIATVLGEDDAAVASWRERATKAALVRRDPAPHSEKRPQVATDLPAAATLPPLTAPATTARAGWWERHSVALILLTVCIAANLLGHRFVSALQVPLFFDMMGTAIASIALGPWHGVLVAVATNVVGMALSNPASIFFTAVNVAGALLWGYGVRRFGMGRTVLRFLLLNLLVAFVCSVIAAAIIVFALSGKSFHPLDDLARSWMALGQGLLPAVFSSNLVTSVADKLIAGFVTLVVLGSLGPVADRISLPRDTVFRRLQAPTRATARAHGPQRTRTLET
;
A
#
# COMPACT_ATOMS: atom_id res chain seq x y z
N MET A 1 18.61 19.45 -67.08
CA MET A 1 18.31 18.32 -66.19
C MET A 1 19.16 18.50 -64.94
N LYS A 2 18.60 19.07 -63.87
CA LYS A 2 19.30 19.24 -62.58
C LYS A 2 18.47 18.49 -61.55
N ALA A 3 19.05 17.42 -61.02
CA ALA A 3 18.42 16.44 -60.17
C ALA A 3 17.90 17.11 -58.89
N ALA A 4 16.69 16.69 -58.50
CA ALA A 4 15.98 17.17 -57.33
C ALA A 4 16.74 16.83 -56.05
N ASP A 5 16.85 17.85 -55.21
CA ASP A 5 17.30 17.81 -53.83
C ASP A 5 16.35 16.92 -53.02
N ILE A 6 16.80 15.71 -52.67
CA ILE A 6 16.08 14.79 -51.80
C ILE A 6 16.43 15.19 -50.38
N GLY A 7 15.64 16.10 -49.81
CA GLY A 7 15.79 16.56 -48.44
C GLY A 7 15.81 15.39 -47.45
N GLU A 8 16.99 15.14 -46.91
CA GLU A 8 17.23 14.17 -45.84
C GLU A 8 16.52 14.69 -44.58
N THR A 9 15.36 14.13 -44.28
CA THR A 9 14.62 14.46 -43.06
C THR A 9 15.44 14.05 -41.84
N PRO A 10 15.59 14.89 -40.80
CA PRO A 10 16.32 14.54 -39.59
C PRO A 10 15.78 13.22 -39.02
N ASP A 11 16.68 12.28 -38.71
CA ASP A 11 16.34 10.96 -38.21
C ASP A 11 15.51 11.10 -36.91
N GLU A 12 14.19 10.92 -37.03
CA GLU A 12 13.22 11.28 -35.98
C GLU A 12 13.44 10.35 -34.77
N SER A 13 13.88 10.93 -33.66
CA SER A 13 14.22 10.14 -32.48
C SER A 13 12.95 9.70 -31.74
N SER A 14 13.05 8.62 -30.96
CA SER A 14 11.96 8.20 -30.05
C SER A 14 11.51 9.31 -29.10
N ALA A 15 12.41 10.25 -28.78
CA ALA A 15 12.09 11.42 -27.97
C ALA A 15 11.20 12.44 -28.72
N ASP A 16 11.39 12.60 -30.03
CA ASP A 16 10.62 13.54 -30.86
C ASP A 16 9.20 13.03 -31.09
N VAL A 17 9.04 11.73 -31.30
CA VAL A 17 7.70 11.09 -31.38
C VAL A 17 6.97 11.20 -30.04
N ALA A 18 7.66 10.96 -28.91
CA ALA A 18 7.08 11.12 -27.58
C ALA A 18 6.66 12.57 -27.29
N ARG A 19 7.47 13.56 -27.69
CA ARG A 19 7.17 15.00 -27.54
C ARG A 19 5.96 15.40 -28.37
N SER A 20 5.87 14.90 -29.61
CA SER A 20 4.73 15.13 -30.49
C SER A 20 3.45 14.51 -29.92
N LEU A 21 3.51 13.30 -29.34
CA LEU A 21 2.36 12.67 -28.69
C LEU A 21 1.88 13.47 -27.47
N GLN A 22 2.80 14.04 -26.69
CA GLN A 22 2.46 14.91 -25.56
C GLN A 22 1.68 16.15 -26.03
N ASP A 23 2.09 16.76 -27.15
CA ASP A 23 1.38 17.89 -27.76
C ASP A 23 -0.04 17.48 -28.20
N LEU A 24 -0.19 16.36 -28.92
CA LEU A 24 -1.49 15.83 -29.33
C LEU A 24 -2.43 15.57 -28.14
N ARG A 25 -1.90 15.01 -27.05
CA ARG A 25 -2.67 14.80 -25.81
C ARG A 25 -3.10 16.11 -25.15
N SER A 26 -2.24 17.13 -25.19
CA SER A 26 -2.53 18.42 -24.58
C SER A 26 -3.70 19.13 -25.29
N ARG A 27 -3.75 19.05 -26.63
CA ARG A 27 -4.82 19.62 -27.46
C ARG A 27 -6.16 18.93 -27.27
N SER A 28 -6.16 17.63 -27.02
CA SER A 28 -7.37 16.83 -26.80
C SER A 28 -7.89 16.85 -25.34
N GLY A 29 -7.07 17.28 -24.37
CA GLY A 29 -7.44 17.32 -22.95
C GLY A 29 -7.62 15.94 -22.29
N ALA A 30 -7.29 14.85 -22.98
CA ALA A 30 -7.57 13.48 -22.51
C ALA A 30 -6.64 13.03 -21.38
N THR A 31 -7.19 12.42 -20.33
CA THR A 31 -6.35 11.81 -19.28
C THR A 31 -5.77 10.46 -19.75
N TYR A 32 -4.66 10.02 -19.16
CA TYR A 32 -4.08 8.70 -19.50
C TYR A 32 -5.04 7.53 -19.18
N ALA A 33 -5.94 7.70 -18.22
CA ALA A 33 -6.96 6.71 -17.90
C ALA A 33 -8.04 6.65 -18.98
N ASP A 34 -8.45 7.81 -19.51
CA ASP A 34 -9.41 7.90 -20.62
C ASP A 34 -8.84 7.28 -21.90
N ILE A 35 -7.57 7.55 -22.20
CA ILE A 35 -6.88 6.94 -23.35
C ILE A 35 -6.85 5.42 -23.21
N ALA A 36 -6.48 4.89 -22.03
CA ALA A 36 -6.46 3.45 -21.78
C ALA A 36 -7.85 2.79 -21.91
N MET A 37 -8.90 3.46 -21.40
CA MET A 37 -10.28 3.00 -21.57
C MET A 37 -10.73 3.01 -23.03
N ARG A 38 -10.46 4.09 -23.76
CA ARG A 38 -10.86 4.23 -25.17
C ARG A 38 -10.15 3.22 -26.06
N ILE A 39 -8.86 2.92 -25.80
CA ILE A 39 -8.12 1.88 -26.52
C ILE A 39 -8.74 0.50 -26.24
N ALA A 40 -9.11 0.22 -24.98
CA ALA A 40 -9.78 -1.04 -24.65
C ALA A 40 -11.14 -1.16 -25.35
N ALA A 41 -11.91 -0.09 -25.43
CA ALA A 41 -13.18 -0.06 -26.16
C ALA A 41 -12.99 -0.29 -27.66
N LEU A 42 -11.97 0.34 -28.27
CA LEU A 42 -11.62 0.16 -29.68
C LEU A 42 -11.23 -1.28 -30.00
N ARG A 43 -10.43 -1.92 -29.13
CA ARG A 43 -10.04 -3.33 -29.29
C ARG A 43 -11.21 -4.30 -29.15
N VAL A 44 -12.14 -4.03 -28.22
CA VAL A 44 -13.38 -4.82 -28.09
C VAL A 44 -14.26 -4.68 -29.34
N ALA A 45 -14.38 -3.46 -29.88
CA ALA A 45 -15.11 -3.23 -31.13
C ALA A 45 -14.47 -3.98 -32.32
N ALA A 46 -13.15 -4.16 -32.30
CA ALA A 46 -12.41 -4.97 -33.28
C ALA A 46 -12.46 -6.50 -33.00
N GLY A 47 -13.27 -6.96 -32.05
CA GLY A 47 -13.50 -8.39 -31.77
C GLY A 47 -12.55 -9.02 -30.74
N VAL A 48 -11.70 -8.23 -30.06
CA VAL A 48 -10.84 -8.73 -28.97
C VAL A 48 -11.65 -8.94 -27.71
N SER A 49 -11.38 -10.03 -26.97
CA SER A 49 -12.09 -10.31 -25.71
C SER A 49 -11.88 -9.19 -24.67
N PRO A 50 -12.87 -8.89 -23.80
CA PRO A 50 -12.77 -7.78 -22.83
C PRO A 50 -11.62 -7.88 -21.83
N SER A 51 -11.07 -9.09 -21.61
CA SER A 51 -9.90 -9.30 -20.76
C SER A 51 -8.59 -9.01 -21.51
N ALA A 52 -8.48 -9.42 -22.77
CA ALA A 52 -7.30 -9.20 -23.61
C ALA A 52 -7.23 -7.76 -24.19
N ALA A 53 -8.36 -7.09 -24.30
CA ALA A 53 -8.44 -5.71 -24.79
C ALA A 53 -7.89 -4.67 -23.79
N ARG A 54 -7.72 -5.03 -22.51
CA ARG A 54 -7.28 -4.08 -21.47
C ARG A 54 -5.82 -3.69 -21.63
N VAL A 55 -5.56 -2.39 -21.65
CA VAL A 55 -4.22 -1.80 -21.60
C VAL A 55 -3.99 -1.16 -20.24
N ALA A 56 -2.85 -1.42 -19.62
CA ALA A 56 -2.52 -0.79 -18.34
C ALA A 56 -2.23 0.70 -18.52
N ARG A 57 -2.69 1.53 -17.58
CA ARG A 57 -2.42 2.99 -17.57
C ARG A 57 -0.92 3.30 -17.64
N SER A 58 -0.09 2.50 -16.97
CA SER A 58 1.37 2.64 -17.01
C SER A 58 1.93 2.44 -18.41
N THR A 59 1.41 1.47 -19.17
CA THR A 59 1.83 1.21 -20.56
C THR A 59 1.48 2.38 -21.48
N VAL A 60 0.27 2.96 -21.32
CA VAL A 60 -0.10 4.18 -22.04
C VAL A 60 0.81 5.33 -21.63
N PHE A 61 1.05 5.53 -20.34
CA PHE A 61 1.91 6.60 -19.83
C PHE A 61 3.36 6.49 -20.33
N ASP A 62 3.91 5.28 -20.40
CA ASP A 62 5.28 5.05 -20.85
C ASP A 62 5.47 5.37 -22.35
N ALA A 63 4.41 5.28 -23.17
CA ALA A 63 4.46 5.70 -24.58
C ALA A 63 4.71 7.21 -24.76
N PHE A 64 4.51 8.02 -23.71
CA PHE A 64 4.76 9.47 -23.73
C PHE A 64 6.10 9.86 -23.10
N LYS A 65 6.96 8.92 -22.70
CA LYS A 65 8.28 9.23 -22.11
C LYS A 65 9.38 9.25 -23.16
N ALA A 66 10.15 10.34 -23.17
CA ALA A 66 11.27 10.53 -24.09
C ALA A 66 12.55 9.76 -23.70
N ASP A 67 12.69 9.35 -22.42
CA ASP A 67 13.97 9.00 -21.82
C ASP A 67 14.18 7.50 -21.50
N ARG A 68 13.18 6.63 -21.73
CA ARG A 68 13.25 5.24 -21.22
C ARG A 68 12.65 4.10 -22.04
N ALA A 69 12.04 4.28 -23.21
CA ALA A 69 11.21 3.21 -23.79
C ALA A 69 11.55 2.81 -25.23
N ARG A 70 11.60 1.50 -25.46
CA ARG A 70 11.33 0.89 -26.77
C ARG A 70 9.90 1.31 -27.17
N LEU A 71 9.78 2.27 -28.08
CA LEU A 71 8.50 2.76 -28.56
C LEU A 71 7.78 1.63 -29.31
N ASN A 72 6.52 1.33 -28.96
CA ASN A 72 5.70 0.33 -29.65
C ASN A 72 4.85 1.03 -30.73
N PRO A 73 5.14 0.85 -32.03
CA PRO A 73 4.43 1.56 -33.10
C PRO A 73 2.92 1.26 -33.14
N ALA A 74 2.51 0.04 -32.76
CA ALA A 74 1.09 -0.33 -32.72
C ALA A 74 0.34 0.42 -31.63
N LEU A 75 0.97 0.59 -30.45
CA LEU A 75 0.36 1.35 -29.35
C LEU A 75 0.29 2.85 -29.66
N VAL A 76 1.29 3.40 -30.36
CA VAL A 76 1.28 4.81 -30.78
C VAL A 76 0.14 5.08 -31.76
N ALA A 77 -0.10 4.18 -32.71
CA ALA A 77 -1.23 4.27 -33.64
C ALA A 77 -2.58 4.23 -32.90
N GLU A 78 -2.76 3.29 -31.96
CA GLU A 78 -3.98 3.20 -31.15
C GLU A 78 -4.22 4.48 -30.32
N ILE A 79 -3.16 5.07 -29.77
CA ILE A 79 -3.23 6.34 -29.04
C ILE A 79 -3.69 7.47 -29.98
N ALA A 80 -3.10 7.59 -31.18
CA ALA A 80 -3.51 8.60 -32.15
C ALA A 80 -4.99 8.46 -32.54
N THR A 81 -5.45 7.23 -32.80
CA THR A 81 -6.85 6.96 -33.15
C THR A 81 -7.82 7.39 -32.05
N VAL A 82 -7.55 7.08 -30.78
CA VAL A 82 -8.47 7.44 -29.68
C VAL A 82 -8.41 8.92 -29.29
N LEU A 83 -7.36 9.61 -29.73
CA LEU A 83 -7.23 11.07 -29.60
C LEU A 83 -7.88 11.83 -30.76
N GLY A 84 -8.47 11.12 -31.73
CA GLY A 84 -9.30 11.69 -32.79
C GLY A 84 -8.53 12.04 -34.08
N GLU A 85 -7.33 11.50 -34.27
CA GLU A 85 -6.60 11.61 -35.54
C GLU A 85 -7.28 10.79 -36.64
N ASP A 86 -7.19 11.26 -37.88
CA ASP A 86 -7.71 10.54 -39.05
C ASP A 86 -6.81 9.36 -39.45
N ASP A 87 -7.31 8.48 -40.34
CA ASP A 87 -6.59 7.26 -40.72
C ASP A 87 -5.23 7.55 -41.39
N ALA A 88 -5.10 8.68 -42.09
CA ALA A 88 -3.86 9.11 -42.73
C ALA A 88 -2.82 9.57 -41.70
N ALA A 89 -3.24 10.36 -40.71
CA ALA A 89 -2.42 10.81 -39.60
C ALA A 89 -2.00 9.63 -38.71
N VAL A 90 -2.91 8.68 -38.43
CA VAL A 90 -2.61 7.46 -37.67
C VAL A 90 -1.54 6.60 -38.37
N ALA A 91 -1.60 6.49 -39.70
CA ALA A 91 -0.57 5.80 -40.48
C ALA A 91 0.79 6.51 -40.38
N SER A 92 0.81 7.85 -40.45
CA SER A 92 2.01 8.66 -40.24
C SER A 92 2.60 8.45 -38.83
N TRP A 93 1.76 8.48 -37.78
CA TRP A 93 2.18 8.21 -36.39
C TRP A 93 2.86 6.84 -36.23
N ARG A 94 2.31 5.81 -36.89
CA ARG A 94 2.88 4.46 -36.88
C ARG A 94 4.23 4.40 -37.59
N GLU A 95 4.37 5.07 -38.73
CA GLU A 95 5.61 5.11 -39.50
C GLU A 95 6.73 5.83 -38.74
N ARG A 96 6.44 7.02 -38.18
CA ARG A 96 7.37 7.80 -37.36
C ARG A 96 7.84 7.01 -36.13
N ALA A 97 6.93 6.32 -35.45
CA ALA A 97 7.29 5.44 -34.34
C ALA A 97 8.14 4.23 -34.75
N THR A 98 7.95 3.72 -35.97
CA THR A 98 8.74 2.60 -36.51
C THR A 98 10.15 3.04 -36.87
N LYS A 99 10.30 4.19 -37.53
CA LYS A 99 11.62 4.80 -37.84
C LYS A 99 12.40 5.08 -36.56
N ALA A 100 11.77 5.75 -35.59
CA ALA A 100 12.35 6.05 -34.29
C ALA A 100 12.78 4.82 -33.47
N ALA A 101 12.14 3.67 -33.69
CA ALA A 101 12.52 2.40 -33.06
C ALA A 101 13.71 1.72 -33.75
N LEU A 102 13.98 2.01 -35.03
CA LEU A 102 15.09 1.46 -35.81
C LEU A 102 16.41 2.18 -35.54
N VAL A 103 16.40 3.50 -35.34
CA VAL A 103 17.60 4.34 -35.05
C VAL A 103 18.45 3.82 -33.89
N ARG A 104 17.86 3.11 -32.93
CA ARG A 104 18.53 2.66 -31.70
C ARG A 104 19.01 1.20 -31.73
N ARG A 105 18.94 0.52 -32.89
CA ARG A 105 19.32 -0.91 -33.02
C ARG A 105 20.82 -1.14 -33.22
N ASP A 106 21.63 -0.09 -33.42
CA ASP A 106 23.10 -0.21 -33.50
C ASP A 106 23.73 -0.44 -32.10
N PRO A 107 24.57 -1.48 -31.91
CA PRO A 107 25.12 -1.82 -30.61
C PRO A 107 26.55 -1.27 -30.35
N ALA A 108 26.75 -0.82 -29.09
CA ALA A 108 27.98 -0.78 -28.27
C ALA A 108 28.90 0.46 -28.34
N PRO A 109 29.85 0.69 -27.38
CA PRO A 109 30.10 0.05 -26.08
C PRO A 109 30.23 1.02 -24.86
N HIS A 110 30.33 0.44 -23.67
CA HIS A 110 30.68 1.10 -22.39
C HIS A 110 32.08 1.75 -22.41
N SER A 111 32.27 2.92 -21.77
CA SER A 111 33.35 3.20 -20.79
C SER A 111 33.42 4.68 -20.35
N GLU A 112 33.51 4.85 -19.03
CA GLU A 112 34.24 5.84 -18.19
C GLU A 112 34.47 7.33 -18.54
N LYS A 113 34.37 8.10 -17.42
CA LYS A 113 35.18 9.25 -16.94
C LYS A 113 34.82 10.70 -17.33
N ARG A 114 34.50 11.47 -16.27
CA ARG A 114 34.77 12.92 -16.14
C ARG A 114 36.27 13.13 -15.87
N PRO A 115 36.92 14.24 -16.27
CA PRO A 115 36.71 15.56 -15.64
C PRO A 115 36.69 16.78 -16.60
N GLN A 116 36.28 17.93 -16.05
CA GLN A 116 36.06 19.25 -16.67
C GLN A 116 37.36 19.98 -17.05
N VAL A 117 37.35 20.78 -18.14
CA VAL A 117 38.10 22.06 -18.26
C VAL A 117 37.26 23.05 -19.07
N ALA A 118 37.22 24.29 -18.57
CA ALA A 118 36.47 25.43 -19.06
C ALA A 118 37.10 26.11 -20.29
N THR A 119 36.27 26.80 -21.08
CA THR A 119 36.73 27.95 -21.89
C THR A 119 35.60 28.98 -21.91
N ASP A 120 35.96 30.18 -21.45
CA ASP A 120 35.11 31.33 -21.21
C ASP A 120 34.54 31.96 -22.49
N LEU A 121 33.31 32.50 -22.39
CA LEU A 121 32.91 33.82 -22.90
C LEU A 121 31.58 34.26 -22.24
N PRO A 122 31.36 35.57 -21.99
CA PRO A 122 30.36 36.06 -21.05
C PRO A 122 29.02 36.50 -21.67
N ALA A 123 28.03 36.62 -20.78
CA ALA A 123 26.84 37.49 -20.84
C ALA A 123 25.69 37.15 -21.81
N ALA A 124 24.82 36.25 -21.34
CA ALA A 124 23.39 36.55 -21.23
C ALA A 124 22.85 35.80 -20.00
N ALA A 125 22.52 36.53 -18.94
CA ALA A 125 21.86 35.96 -17.76
C ALA A 125 20.41 35.60 -18.13
N THR A 126 20.23 34.48 -18.83
CA THR A 126 18.90 33.86 -18.98
C THR A 126 18.61 33.18 -17.66
N LEU A 127 17.72 33.77 -16.85
CA LEU A 127 17.15 33.12 -15.68
C LEU A 127 16.74 31.68 -16.06
N PRO A 128 17.05 30.66 -15.25
CA PRO A 128 16.57 29.31 -15.53
C PRO A 128 15.05 29.36 -15.72
N PRO A 129 14.46 28.60 -16.68
CA PRO A 129 13.02 28.50 -16.78
C PRO A 129 12.53 28.07 -15.40
N LEU A 130 11.64 28.88 -14.81
CA LEU A 130 10.96 28.55 -13.56
C LEU A 130 10.36 27.17 -13.76
N THR A 131 11.03 26.15 -13.22
CA THR A 131 10.54 24.78 -13.23
C THR A 131 9.19 24.82 -12.55
N ALA A 132 8.12 24.72 -13.34
CA ALA A 132 6.80 24.48 -12.79
C ALA A 132 6.91 23.22 -11.89
N PRO A 133 6.58 23.33 -10.60
CA PRO A 133 6.98 22.33 -9.62
C PRO A 133 6.28 20.99 -9.90
N ALA A 134 6.93 19.90 -9.48
CA ALA A 134 6.45 18.52 -9.49
C ALA A 134 5.16 18.30 -8.65
N THR A 135 4.05 18.94 -9.02
CA THR A 135 2.84 19.06 -8.18
C THR A 135 1.95 17.83 -8.19
N THR A 136 1.90 17.06 -9.27
CA THR A 136 1.00 15.89 -9.39
C THR A 136 1.55 14.62 -8.72
N ALA A 137 2.86 14.37 -8.77
CA ALA A 137 3.49 13.28 -8.02
C ALA A 137 3.50 13.56 -6.51
N ARG A 138 3.69 14.83 -6.13
CA ARG A 138 3.56 15.30 -4.75
C ARG A 138 2.15 15.05 -4.22
N ALA A 139 1.10 15.47 -4.93
CA ALA A 139 -0.29 15.34 -4.46
C ALA A 139 -0.66 13.91 -4.00
N GLY A 140 -0.34 12.89 -4.82
CA GLY A 140 -0.59 11.49 -4.46
C GLY A 140 0.31 10.95 -3.34
N TRP A 141 1.53 11.48 -3.20
CA TRP A 141 2.42 11.15 -2.08
C TRP A 141 1.88 11.75 -0.77
N TRP A 142 1.53 13.04 -0.75
CA TRP A 142 0.94 13.70 0.43
C TRP A 142 -0.34 13.02 0.88
N GLU A 143 -1.26 12.69 -0.03
CA GLU A 143 -2.50 11.99 0.35
C GLU A 143 -2.25 10.66 1.05
N ARG A 144 -1.33 9.83 0.53
CA ARG A 144 -0.98 8.54 1.14
C ARG A 144 -0.29 8.72 2.50
N HIS A 145 0.61 9.69 2.62
CA HIS A 145 1.31 9.97 3.87
C HIS A 145 0.36 10.57 4.91
N SER A 146 -0.54 11.46 4.52
CA SER A 146 -1.57 12.03 5.40
C SER A 146 -2.49 10.96 5.95
N VAL A 147 -2.98 10.03 5.11
CA VAL A 147 -3.80 8.90 5.58
C VAL A 147 -3.02 7.99 6.53
N ALA A 148 -1.75 7.69 6.22
CA ALA A 148 -0.91 6.90 7.11
C ALA A 148 -0.69 7.60 8.46
N LEU A 149 -0.39 8.90 8.47
CA LEU A 149 -0.21 9.69 9.69
C LEU A 149 -1.48 9.77 10.52
N ILE A 150 -2.64 10.02 9.89
CA ILE A 150 -3.94 10.01 10.57
C ILE A 150 -4.19 8.65 11.22
N LEU A 151 -3.95 7.56 10.48
CA LEU A 151 -4.14 6.21 11.00
C LEU A 151 -3.20 5.92 12.18
N LEU A 152 -1.93 6.33 12.10
CA LEU A 152 -0.97 6.19 13.20
C LEU A 152 -1.44 6.96 14.45
N THR A 153 -1.87 8.21 14.28
CA THR A 153 -2.39 9.04 15.38
C THR A 153 -3.63 8.42 16.02
N VAL A 154 -4.57 7.94 15.21
CA VAL A 154 -5.77 7.23 15.71
C VAL A 154 -5.39 5.95 16.43
N CYS A 155 -4.42 5.19 15.93
CA CYS A 155 -3.94 3.97 16.58
C CYS A 155 -3.31 4.25 17.95
N ILE A 156 -2.48 5.30 18.05
CA ILE A 156 -1.87 5.72 19.32
C ILE A 156 -2.96 6.15 20.30
N ALA A 157 -3.91 6.98 19.85
CA ALA A 157 -5.04 7.43 20.68
C ALA A 157 -5.88 6.23 21.16
N ALA A 158 -6.22 5.30 20.28
CA ALA A 158 -6.99 4.10 20.63
C ALA A 158 -6.31 3.26 21.73
N ASN A 159 -4.99 3.07 21.63
CA ASN A 159 -4.24 2.35 22.67
C ASN A 159 -4.27 3.10 24.02
N LEU A 160 -4.07 4.42 24.00
CA LEU A 160 -4.11 5.23 25.22
C LEU A 160 -5.51 5.21 25.86
N LEU A 161 -6.57 5.34 25.05
CA LEU A 161 -7.95 5.24 25.52
C LEU A 161 -8.26 3.85 26.09
N GLY A 162 -7.81 2.79 25.42
CA GLY A 162 -7.94 1.41 25.90
C GLY A 162 -7.30 1.21 27.27
N HIS A 163 -6.06 1.68 27.42
CA HIS A 163 -5.35 1.63 28.70
C HIS A 163 -6.08 2.44 29.81
N ARG A 164 -6.61 3.62 29.47
CA ARG A 164 -7.42 4.42 30.41
C ARG A 164 -8.71 3.73 30.82
N PHE A 165 -9.40 3.09 29.88
CA PHE A 165 -10.62 2.33 30.14
C PHE A 165 -10.35 1.16 31.08
N VAL A 166 -9.30 0.38 30.82
CA VAL A 166 -8.84 -0.71 31.70
C VAL A 166 -8.53 -0.20 33.10
N SER A 167 -7.79 0.91 33.19
CA SER A 167 -7.41 1.51 34.48
C SER A 167 -8.62 2.04 35.25
N ALA A 168 -9.63 2.59 34.57
CA ALA A 168 -10.83 3.13 35.20
C ALA A 168 -11.76 2.03 35.72
N LEU A 169 -11.92 0.92 34.97
CA LEU A 169 -12.84 -0.17 35.30
C LEU A 169 -12.18 -1.36 36.00
N GLN A 170 -10.85 -1.32 36.19
CA GLN A 170 -10.06 -2.38 36.81
C GLN A 170 -10.26 -3.76 36.12
N VAL A 171 -10.40 -3.75 34.80
CA VAL A 171 -10.59 -4.97 34.00
C VAL A 171 -9.25 -5.71 33.90
N PRO A 172 -9.21 -7.06 34.05
CA PRO A 172 -7.97 -7.83 33.92
C PRO A 172 -7.60 -8.11 32.45
N LEU A 173 -7.59 -7.05 31.61
CA LEU A 173 -7.19 -7.02 30.19
C LEU A 173 -6.31 -5.78 29.96
N PHE A 174 -5.64 -5.65 28.81
CA PHE A 174 -4.71 -4.54 28.58
C PHE A 174 -5.24 -3.49 27.58
N PHE A 175 -5.87 -3.91 26.48
CA PHE A 175 -6.48 -3.05 25.44
C PHE A 175 -5.56 -1.97 24.84
N ASP A 176 -4.26 -2.06 25.07
CA ASP A 176 -3.24 -1.07 24.72
C ASP A 176 -2.45 -1.44 23.45
N MET A 177 -2.81 -2.54 22.79
CA MET A 177 -2.14 -3.06 21.60
C MET A 177 -3.05 -3.17 20.36
N MET A 178 -4.30 -2.73 20.42
CA MET A 178 -5.23 -2.81 19.28
C MET A 178 -4.77 -1.94 18.11
N GLY A 179 -4.45 -0.67 18.37
CA GLY A 179 -3.90 0.24 17.37
C GLY A 179 -2.54 -0.23 16.85
N THR A 180 -1.74 -0.86 17.71
CA THR A 180 -0.45 -1.46 17.33
C THR A 180 -0.66 -2.58 16.32
N ALA A 181 -1.61 -3.48 16.53
CA ALA A 181 -1.96 -4.54 15.59
C ALA A 181 -2.47 -3.97 14.24
N ILE A 182 -3.39 -2.99 14.30
CA ILE A 182 -3.92 -2.30 13.12
C ILE A 182 -2.79 -1.67 12.30
N ALA A 183 -1.93 -0.85 12.90
CA ALA A 183 -0.82 -0.20 12.20
C ALA A 183 0.20 -1.23 11.64
N SER A 184 0.48 -2.28 12.40
CA SER A 184 1.39 -3.36 12.00
C SER A 184 0.92 -4.10 10.74
N ILE A 185 -0.39 -4.33 10.63
CA ILE A 185 -1.03 -5.07 9.54
C ILE A 185 -1.39 -4.16 8.37
N ALA A 186 -1.77 -2.91 8.64
CA ALA A 186 -2.17 -1.91 7.64
C ALA A 186 -0.99 -1.21 6.97
N LEU A 187 0.05 -0.82 7.73
CA LEU A 187 1.13 0.05 7.24
C LEU A 187 2.50 -0.61 7.21
N GLY A 188 2.84 -1.41 8.22
CA GLY A 188 4.03 -2.27 8.22
C GLY A 188 4.44 -2.61 9.64
N PRO A 189 5.27 -3.65 9.85
CA PRO A 189 5.79 -3.98 11.18
C PRO A 189 6.44 -2.77 11.86
N TRP A 190 7.24 -1.99 11.13
CA TRP A 190 7.91 -0.79 11.67
C TRP A 190 6.97 0.37 11.99
N HIS A 191 5.86 0.51 11.28
CA HIS A 191 4.81 1.46 11.63
C HIS A 191 4.09 1.04 12.92
N GLY A 192 3.88 -0.27 13.11
CA GLY A 192 3.42 -0.83 14.37
C GLY A 192 4.38 -0.58 15.53
N VAL A 193 5.69 -0.77 15.30
CA VAL A 193 6.73 -0.45 16.29
C VAL A 193 6.70 1.03 16.67
N LEU A 194 6.53 1.93 15.69
CA LEU A 194 6.37 3.35 15.97
C LEU A 194 5.16 3.62 16.88
N VAL A 195 4.00 3.03 16.59
CA VAL A 195 2.81 3.14 17.45
C VAL A 195 3.08 2.58 18.84
N ALA A 196 3.70 1.40 18.95
CA ALA A 196 4.04 0.77 20.21
C ALA A 196 4.93 1.66 21.09
N VAL A 197 6.01 2.19 20.51
CA VAL A 197 6.95 3.08 21.21
C VAL A 197 6.25 4.38 21.59
N ALA A 198 5.54 5.02 20.66
CA ALA A 198 4.87 6.28 20.92
C ALA A 198 3.78 6.15 22.01
N THR A 199 2.95 5.11 21.95
CA THR A 199 1.94 4.82 22.98
C THR A 199 2.59 4.67 24.35
N ASN A 200 3.67 3.92 24.48
CA ASN A 200 4.27 3.66 25.79
C ASN A 200 5.07 4.85 26.32
N VAL A 201 5.71 5.65 25.45
CA VAL A 201 6.37 6.90 25.84
C VAL A 201 5.34 7.92 26.33
N VAL A 202 4.22 8.08 25.63
CA VAL A 202 3.13 8.96 26.05
C VAL A 202 2.45 8.40 27.31
N GLY A 203 2.24 7.09 27.38
CA GLY A 203 1.68 6.40 28.54
C GLY A 203 2.55 6.54 29.80
N MET A 204 3.87 6.56 29.63
CA MET A 204 4.82 6.83 30.72
C MET A 204 4.59 8.23 31.32
N ALA A 205 4.38 9.24 30.46
CA ALA A 205 4.17 10.62 30.90
C ALA A 205 2.76 10.84 31.51
N LEU A 206 1.75 10.14 31.02
CA LEU A 206 0.35 10.41 31.37
C LEU A 206 -0.23 9.46 32.41
N SER A 207 0.22 8.20 32.48
CA SER A 207 -0.46 7.13 33.21
C SER A 207 0.43 6.50 34.27
N ASN A 208 1.53 5.85 33.87
CA ASN A 208 2.41 5.13 34.79
C ASN A 208 3.84 5.06 34.22
N PRO A 209 4.87 5.50 34.97
CA PRO A 209 6.26 5.36 34.54
C PRO A 209 6.66 3.93 34.15
N ALA A 210 6.05 2.91 34.77
CA ALA A 210 6.32 1.51 34.46
C ALA A 210 5.93 1.11 33.02
N SER A 211 5.08 1.89 32.34
CA SER A 211 4.68 1.63 30.94
C SER A 211 5.87 1.55 29.98
N ILE A 212 6.99 2.22 30.29
CA ILE A 212 8.17 2.19 29.42
C ILE A 212 8.78 0.78 29.32
N PHE A 213 8.74 -0.01 30.39
CA PHE A 213 9.29 -1.37 30.39
C PHE A 213 8.50 -2.27 29.44
N PHE A 214 7.17 -2.10 29.39
CA PHE A 214 6.29 -2.86 28.50
C PHE A 214 6.40 -2.46 27.02
N THR A 215 7.23 -1.47 26.67
CA THR A 215 7.50 -1.13 25.27
C THR A 215 8.05 -2.34 24.51
N ALA A 216 8.91 -3.15 25.15
CA ALA A 216 9.45 -4.37 24.55
C ALA A 216 8.34 -5.38 24.18
N VAL A 217 7.32 -5.51 25.03
CA VAL A 217 6.14 -6.36 24.78
C VAL A 217 5.36 -5.85 23.57
N ASN A 218 5.11 -4.53 23.53
CA ASN A 218 4.34 -3.92 22.44
C ASN A 218 5.07 -3.98 21.10
N VAL A 219 6.39 -3.79 21.11
CA VAL A 219 7.26 -3.96 19.93
C VAL A 219 7.27 -5.40 19.43
N ALA A 220 7.40 -6.39 20.33
CA ALA A 220 7.36 -7.79 19.95
C ALA A 220 6.03 -8.15 19.25
N GLY A 221 4.91 -7.72 19.83
CA GLY A 221 3.59 -7.91 19.21
C GLY A 221 3.47 -7.24 17.85
N ALA A 222 3.96 -6.01 17.70
CA ALA A 222 3.95 -5.28 16.43
C ALA A 222 4.70 -6.04 15.31
N LEU A 223 5.90 -6.53 15.64
CA LEU A 223 6.73 -7.29 14.69
C LEU A 223 6.05 -8.62 14.32
N LEU A 224 5.51 -9.35 15.29
CA LEU A 224 4.81 -10.60 15.07
C LEU A 224 3.57 -10.43 14.20
N TRP A 225 2.69 -9.47 14.50
CA TRP A 225 1.51 -9.21 13.67
C TRP A 225 1.90 -8.75 12.26
N GLY A 226 2.83 -7.79 12.17
CA GLY A 226 3.26 -7.21 10.90
C GLY A 226 3.89 -8.24 9.97
N TYR A 227 4.93 -8.95 10.44
CA TYR A 227 5.58 -9.99 9.64
C TYR A 227 4.70 -11.23 9.47
N GLY A 228 3.95 -11.64 10.50
CA GLY A 228 3.01 -12.76 10.46
C GLY A 228 2.02 -12.61 9.30
N VAL A 229 1.39 -11.44 9.17
CA VAL A 229 0.44 -11.19 8.08
C VAL A 229 1.15 -10.91 6.75
N ARG A 230 2.17 -10.05 6.72
CA ARG A 230 2.74 -9.53 5.46
C ARG A 230 3.77 -10.45 4.81
N ARG A 231 4.55 -11.18 5.62
CA ARG A 231 5.63 -12.06 5.14
C ARG A 231 5.23 -13.52 5.18
N PHE A 232 4.58 -13.95 6.26
CA PHE A 232 4.24 -15.37 6.47
C PHE A 232 2.82 -15.74 6.03
N GLY A 233 2.01 -14.76 5.60
CA GLY A 233 0.65 -15.01 5.10
C GLY A 233 -0.28 -15.62 6.16
N MET A 234 -0.04 -15.37 7.45
CA MET A 234 -0.89 -15.86 8.53
C MET A 234 -2.24 -15.14 8.58
N GLY A 235 -2.40 -14.02 7.87
CA GLY A 235 -3.70 -13.35 7.69
C GLY A 235 -4.58 -13.91 6.56
N ARG A 236 -4.18 -15.03 5.92
CA ARG A 236 -4.90 -15.63 4.78
C ARG A 236 -6.18 -16.38 5.16
N THR A 237 -6.22 -16.96 6.35
CA THR A 237 -7.38 -17.70 6.87
C THR A 237 -7.62 -17.33 8.34
N VAL A 238 -8.87 -17.47 8.81
CA VAL A 238 -9.23 -17.18 10.21
C VAL A 238 -8.40 -18.03 11.17
N LEU A 239 -8.21 -19.32 10.87
CA LEU A 239 -7.40 -20.21 11.71
C LEU A 239 -5.93 -19.77 11.79
N ARG A 240 -5.30 -19.43 10.66
CA ARG A 240 -3.90 -18.94 10.67
C ARG A 240 -3.76 -17.64 11.44
N PHE A 241 -4.77 -16.77 11.37
CA PHE A 241 -4.77 -15.52 12.09
C PHE A 241 -5.02 -15.72 13.59
N LEU A 242 -5.87 -16.69 13.96
CA LEU A 242 -6.04 -17.12 15.35
C LEU A 242 -4.71 -17.65 15.91
N LEU A 243 -4.02 -18.53 15.18
CA LEU A 243 -2.71 -19.05 15.57
C LEU A 243 -1.67 -17.93 15.71
N LEU A 244 -1.72 -16.90 14.84
CA LEU A 244 -0.88 -15.72 14.98
C LEU A 244 -1.16 -14.97 16.30
N ASN A 245 -2.43 -14.76 16.67
CA ASN A 245 -2.77 -14.08 17.92
C ASN A 245 -2.36 -14.90 19.15
N LEU A 246 -2.48 -16.22 19.10
CA LEU A 246 -1.98 -17.10 20.17
C LEU A 246 -0.45 -17.03 20.30
N LEU A 247 0.27 -17.02 19.18
CA LEU A 247 1.72 -16.84 19.18
C LEU A 247 2.12 -15.48 19.76
N VAL A 248 1.43 -14.41 19.35
CA VAL A 248 1.65 -13.06 19.91
C VAL A 248 1.40 -13.07 21.41
N ALA A 249 0.28 -13.65 21.87
CA ALA A 249 -0.04 -13.73 23.29
C ALA A 249 1.05 -14.45 24.09
N PHE A 250 1.52 -15.60 23.59
CA PHE A 250 2.56 -16.37 24.23
C PHE A 250 3.88 -15.57 24.33
N VAL A 251 4.36 -15.02 23.21
CA VAL A 251 5.63 -14.28 23.20
C VAL A 251 5.55 -13.02 24.07
N CYS A 252 4.45 -12.27 23.99
CA CYS A 252 4.20 -11.11 24.85
C CYS A 252 4.21 -11.50 26.33
N SER A 253 3.61 -12.64 26.70
CA SER A 253 3.54 -13.11 28.08
C SER A 253 4.90 -13.54 28.63
N VAL A 254 5.72 -14.21 27.81
CA VAL A 254 7.10 -14.56 28.20
C VAL A 254 7.91 -13.29 28.49
N ILE A 255 7.85 -12.31 27.60
CA ILE A 255 8.58 -11.04 27.75
C ILE A 255 8.05 -10.27 28.97
N ALA A 256 6.72 -10.16 29.12
CA ALA A 256 6.09 -9.48 30.24
C ALA A 256 6.46 -10.12 31.58
N ALA A 257 6.40 -11.46 31.69
CA ALA A 257 6.75 -12.17 32.90
C ALA A 257 8.21 -11.95 33.29
N ALA A 258 9.14 -11.99 32.33
CA ALA A 258 10.54 -11.69 32.57
C ALA A 258 10.74 -10.25 33.09
N ILE A 259 10.10 -9.26 32.45
CA ILE A 259 10.15 -7.86 32.89
C ILE A 259 9.60 -7.71 34.31
N ILE A 260 8.43 -8.27 34.59
CA ILE A 260 7.78 -8.13 35.89
C ILE A 260 8.64 -8.73 36.99
N VAL A 261 9.19 -9.93 36.79
CA VAL A 261 10.01 -10.61 37.79
C VAL A 261 11.36 -9.93 37.99
N PHE A 262 12.07 -9.61 36.91
CA PHE A 262 13.46 -9.16 37.00
C PHE A 262 13.62 -7.63 37.09
N ALA A 263 12.78 -6.86 36.42
CA ALA A 263 12.89 -5.39 36.39
C ALA A 263 11.95 -4.70 37.38
N LEU A 264 10.81 -5.32 37.72
CA LEU A 264 9.78 -4.74 38.59
C LEU A 264 9.59 -5.49 39.92
N SER A 265 10.50 -6.40 40.26
CA SER A 265 10.48 -7.18 41.53
C SER A 265 9.15 -7.89 41.80
N GLY A 266 8.49 -8.39 40.75
CA GLY A 266 7.23 -9.12 40.83
C GLY A 266 5.97 -8.26 40.81
N LYS A 267 6.07 -6.93 40.65
CA LYS A 267 4.92 -6.01 40.64
C LYS A 267 4.71 -5.45 39.25
N SER A 268 3.57 -5.76 38.61
CA SER A 268 3.26 -5.24 37.28
C SER A 268 2.60 -3.85 37.31
N PHE A 269 2.18 -3.38 38.50
CA PHE A 269 1.43 -2.12 38.67
C PHE A 269 0.16 -2.10 37.81
N HIS A 270 -0.44 -3.28 37.66
CA HIS A 270 -1.60 -3.57 36.83
C HIS A 270 -2.58 -4.44 37.62
N PRO A 271 -3.90 -4.39 37.33
CA PRO A 271 -4.90 -5.27 37.95
C PRO A 271 -4.60 -6.79 37.92
N LEU A 272 -3.56 -7.23 37.19
CA LEU A 272 -3.14 -8.63 37.10
C LEU A 272 -2.31 -9.12 38.29
N ASP A 273 -1.82 -8.19 39.11
CA ASP A 273 -1.08 -8.54 40.34
C ASP A 273 -1.97 -9.38 41.29
N ASP A 274 -3.28 -9.14 41.30
CA ASP A 274 -4.26 -9.88 42.11
C ASP A 274 -4.43 -11.33 41.66
N LEU A 275 -4.45 -11.52 40.33
CA LEU A 275 -4.49 -12.84 39.75
C LEU A 275 -3.19 -13.60 40.05
N ALA A 276 -2.02 -12.98 39.85
CA ALA A 276 -0.73 -13.57 40.20
C ALA A 276 -0.63 -13.95 41.69
N ARG A 277 -1.13 -13.09 42.58
CA ARG A 277 -1.22 -13.39 44.02
C ARG A 277 -2.11 -14.61 44.32
N SER A 278 -3.21 -14.77 43.60
CA SER A 278 -4.08 -15.94 43.74
C SER A 278 -3.37 -17.24 43.34
N TRP A 279 -2.59 -17.22 42.25
CA TRP A 279 -1.75 -18.35 41.86
C TRP A 279 -0.66 -18.67 42.89
N MET A 280 -0.02 -17.66 43.46
CA MET A 280 0.97 -17.85 44.53
C MET A 280 0.33 -18.42 45.81
N ALA A 281 -0.89 -18.01 46.14
CA ALA A 281 -1.64 -18.59 47.26
C ALA A 281 -1.97 -20.08 47.06
N LEU A 282 -2.04 -20.54 45.81
CA LEU A 282 -2.17 -21.96 45.45
C LEU A 282 -0.81 -22.72 45.48
N GLY A 283 0.24 -22.10 46.00
CA GLY A 283 1.56 -22.72 46.17
C GLY A 283 2.50 -22.61 44.96
N GLN A 284 2.13 -21.85 43.93
CA GLN A 284 3.02 -21.61 42.79
C GLN A 284 4.14 -20.63 43.17
N GLY A 285 5.34 -20.86 42.63
CA GLY A 285 6.43 -19.87 42.70
C GLY A 285 6.08 -18.58 41.95
N LEU A 286 6.76 -17.48 42.28
CA LEU A 286 6.50 -16.16 41.70
C LEU A 286 6.50 -16.16 40.16
N LEU A 287 7.52 -16.77 39.54
CA LEU A 287 7.65 -16.77 38.08
C LEU A 287 6.52 -17.55 37.38
N PRO A 288 6.20 -18.81 37.74
CA PRO A 288 5.03 -19.51 37.21
C PRO A 288 3.70 -18.78 37.43
N ALA A 289 3.52 -18.14 38.59
CA ALA A 289 2.31 -17.40 38.90
C ALA A 289 2.12 -16.15 38.01
N VAL A 290 3.17 -15.33 37.88
CA VAL A 290 3.18 -14.15 37.01
C VAL A 290 3.05 -14.53 35.54
N PHE A 291 3.72 -15.59 35.10
CA PHE A 291 3.60 -16.08 33.74
C PHE A 291 2.18 -16.56 33.43
N SER A 292 1.57 -17.35 34.32
CA SER A 292 0.23 -17.91 34.12
C SER A 292 -0.85 -16.83 34.09
N SER A 293 -0.79 -15.85 35.00
CA SER A 293 -1.72 -14.73 35.00
C SER A 293 -1.60 -13.89 33.72
N ASN A 294 -0.37 -13.58 33.29
CA ASN A 294 -0.13 -12.85 32.05
C ASN A 294 -0.57 -13.63 30.82
N LEU A 295 -0.32 -14.95 30.78
CA LEU A 295 -0.68 -15.77 29.62
C LEU A 295 -2.20 -15.82 29.43
N VAL A 296 -2.97 -16.11 30.48
CA VAL A 296 -4.43 -16.17 30.41
C VAL A 296 -5.00 -14.86 29.91
N THR A 297 -4.59 -13.74 30.51
CA THR A 297 -5.05 -12.41 30.13
C THR A 297 -4.58 -12.01 28.74
N SER A 298 -3.32 -12.29 28.39
CA SER A 298 -2.78 -11.94 27.08
C SER A 298 -3.44 -12.76 25.98
N VAL A 299 -3.86 -14.00 26.21
CA VAL A 299 -4.62 -14.75 25.22
C VAL A 299 -5.96 -14.06 24.95
N ALA A 300 -6.73 -13.74 25.99
CA ALA A 300 -8.00 -13.04 25.84
C ALA A 300 -7.83 -11.69 25.11
N ASP A 301 -6.86 -10.89 25.56
CA ASP A 301 -6.56 -9.56 25.01
C ASP A 301 -6.16 -9.63 23.53
N LYS A 302 -5.28 -10.55 23.13
CA LYS A 302 -4.77 -10.63 21.75
C LYS A 302 -5.80 -11.23 20.80
N LEU A 303 -6.69 -12.10 21.29
CA LEU A 303 -7.84 -12.57 20.51
C LEU A 303 -8.85 -11.43 20.27
N ILE A 304 -9.16 -10.63 21.29
CA ILE A 304 -10.02 -9.44 21.15
C ILE A 304 -9.37 -8.44 20.19
N ALA A 305 -8.11 -8.07 20.42
CA ALA A 305 -7.39 -7.12 19.58
C ALA A 305 -7.28 -7.60 18.13
N GLY A 306 -7.01 -8.89 17.92
CA GLY A 306 -6.99 -9.51 16.60
C GLY A 306 -8.36 -9.42 15.90
N PHE A 307 -9.44 -9.74 16.61
CA PHE A 307 -10.80 -9.68 16.05
C PHE A 307 -11.25 -8.24 15.75
N VAL A 308 -10.99 -7.31 16.66
CA VAL A 308 -11.24 -5.87 16.43
C VAL A 308 -10.45 -5.40 15.21
N THR A 309 -9.20 -5.81 15.07
CA THR A 309 -8.37 -5.50 13.90
C THR A 309 -8.99 -6.09 12.62
N LEU A 310 -9.52 -7.31 12.66
CA LEU A 310 -10.23 -7.92 11.53
C LEU A 310 -11.43 -7.07 11.10
N VAL A 311 -12.26 -6.64 12.05
CA VAL A 311 -13.46 -5.84 11.79
C VAL A 311 -13.09 -4.45 11.26
N VAL A 312 -12.16 -3.76 11.91
CA VAL A 312 -11.72 -2.41 11.50
C VAL A 312 -11.11 -2.46 10.10
N LEU A 313 -10.16 -3.36 9.85
CA LEU A 313 -9.57 -3.46 8.52
C LEU A 313 -10.59 -3.95 7.48
N GLY A 314 -11.54 -4.79 7.87
CA GLY A 314 -12.66 -5.23 7.03
C GLY A 314 -13.66 -4.12 6.70
N SER A 315 -13.81 -3.09 7.55
CA SER A 315 -14.73 -1.98 7.33
C SER A 315 -14.11 -0.79 6.60
N LEU A 316 -12.77 -0.73 6.50
CA LEU A 316 -12.04 0.39 5.88
C LEU A 316 -12.24 0.56 4.35
N GLY A 317 -13.03 -0.28 3.68
CA GLY A 317 -13.57 -0.03 2.33
C GLY A 317 -12.57 0.59 1.33
N PRO A 318 -12.91 1.70 0.63
CA PRO A 318 -12.03 2.36 -0.35
C PRO A 318 -10.71 2.93 0.22
N VAL A 319 -10.62 3.13 1.53
CA VAL A 319 -9.37 3.60 2.20
C VAL A 319 -8.33 2.48 2.20
N ALA A 320 -8.76 1.22 2.19
CA ALA A 320 -7.89 0.06 2.06
C ALA A 320 -7.06 0.06 0.76
N ASP A 321 -7.55 0.66 -0.33
CA ASP A 321 -6.80 0.76 -1.60
C ASP A 321 -5.70 1.83 -1.55
N ARG A 322 -5.79 2.78 -0.62
CA ARG A 322 -4.76 3.79 -0.34
C ARG A 322 -3.70 3.27 0.63
N ILE A 323 -3.99 2.16 1.31
CA ILE A 323 -3.15 1.52 2.32
C ILE A 323 -2.55 0.23 1.71
N SER A 324 -1.31 -0.12 2.03
CA SER A 324 -0.65 -1.31 1.46
C SER A 324 -1.09 -2.63 2.13
N LEU A 325 -2.39 -2.91 2.13
CA LEU A 325 -2.96 -4.14 2.68
C LEU A 325 -2.70 -5.34 1.76
N PRO A 326 -2.19 -6.47 2.27
CA PRO A 326 -1.92 -7.66 1.45
C PRO A 326 -3.18 -8.19 0.75
N ARG A 327 -3.05 -8.54 -0.54
CA ARG A 327 -4.17 -8.85 -1.44
C ARG A 327 -4.98 -10.09 -1.05
N ASP A 328 -4.35 -11.08 -0.42
CA ASP A 328 -4.96 -12.40 -0.16
C ASP A 328 -5.37 -12.62 1.30
N THR A 329 -5.82 -11.58 1.98
CA THR A 329 -6.13 -11.65 3.41
C THR A 329 -7.63 -11.76 3.69
N VAL A 330 -7.97 -12.33 4.85
CA VAL A 330 -9.36 -12.42 5.35
C VAL A 330 -9.99 -11.02 5.41
N PHE A 331 -9.20 -9.99 5.75
CA PHE A 331 -9.63 -8.58 5.79
C PHE A 331 -10.32 -8.13 4.49
N ARG A 332 -9.75 -8.43 3.32
CA ARG A 332 -10.36 -8.07 2.02
C ARG A 332 -11.57 -8.91 1.65
N ARG A 333 -11.61 -10.17 2.08
CA ARG A 333 -12.78 -11.04 1.82
C ARG A 333 -14.02 -10.50 2.54
N LEU A 334 -13.83 -9.92 3.73
CA LEU A 334 -14.89 -9.25 4.47
C LEU A 334 -15.34 -7.92 3.83
N GLN A 335 -14.50 -7.29 3.00
CA GLN A 335 -14.84 -6.08 2.24
C GLN A 335 -15.63 -6.37 0.93
N ALA A 336 -15.57 -7.60 0.41
CA ALA A 336 -16.23 -7.92 -0.84
C ALA A 336 -17.76 -7.89 -0.66
N PRO A 337 -18.52 -7.11 -1.46
CA PRO A 337 -19.96 -7.08 -1.34
C PRO A 337 -20.50 -8.49 -1.60
N THR A 338 -21.32 -8.99 -0.70
CA THR A 338 -22.03 -10.26 -0.79
C THR A 338 -22.87 -10.29 -2.07
N ARG A 339 -22.29 -10.68 -3.21
CA ARG A 339 -22.99 -10.85 -4.51
C ARG A 339 -23.81 -12.14 -4.53
N ALA A 340 -24.53 -12.44 -3.45
CA ALA A 340 -25.25 -13.68 -3.28
C ALA A 340 -26.67 -13.41 -2.77
N THR A 341 -27.48 -12.68 -3.54
CA THR A 341 -28.96 -12.71 -3.43
C THR A 341 -29.71 -12.14 -4.66
N ALA A 342 -29.05 -11.65 -5.72
CA ALA A 342 -29.74 -11.06 -6.87
C ALA A 342 -29.90 -12.00 -8.09
N ARG A 343 -29.69 -13.32 -7.95
CA ARG A 343 -29.83 -14.31 -9.04
C ARG A 343 -30.99 -15.31 -8.86
N ALA A 344 -31.90 -15.08 -7.90
CA ALA A 344 -32.98 -16.02 -7.60
C ALA A 344 -34.33 -15.71 -8.28
N HIS A 345 -34.53 -14.57 -8.94
CA HIS A 345 -35.78 -14.27 -9.65
C HIS A 345 -35.50 -13.78 -11.08
N GLY A 346 -35.20 -14.72 -11.96
CA GLY A 346 -35.39 -14.50 -13.40
C GLY A 346 -36.88 -14.67 -13.74
N PRO A 347 -37.47 -13.82 -14.60
CA PRO A 347 -38.89 -13.91 -14.94
C PRO A 347 -39.17 -15.24 -15.66
N GLN A 348 -40.10 -16.02 -15.11
CA GLN A 348 -40.63 -17.20 -15.78
C GLN A 348 -41.23 -16.79 -17.13
N ARG A 349 -40.67 -17.31 -18.22
CA ARG A 349 -41.31 -17.27 -19.54
C ARG A 349 -42.55 -18.16 -19.49
N THR A 350 -43.72 -17.55 -19.52
CA THR A 350 -44.98 -18.19 -19.88
C THR A 350 -44.85 -18.78 -21.29
N ARG A 351 -44.90 -20.12 -21.38
CA ARG A 351 -45.15 -20.83 -22.64
C ARG A 351 -46.67 -20.77 -22.88
N THR A 352 -47.09 -19.96 -23.83
CA THR A 352 -48.38 -20.13 -24.51
C THR A 352 -48.30 -21.41 -25.35
N LEU A 353 -49.18 -22.36 -25.04
CA LEU A 353 -49.53 -23.48 -25.90
C LEU A 353 -50.53 -22.95 -26.92
N GLU A 354 -50.13 -22.90 -28.19
CA GLU A 354 -51.06 -22.90 -29.31
C GLU A 354 -50.71 -24.09 -30.20
N THR A 355 -51.80 -24.76 -30.60
CA THR A 355 -51.98 -25.89 -31.53
C THR A 355 -51.67 -27.29 -31.03
#